data_AF-A0A382XVN7-F1
#
_entry.id   AF-A0A382XVN7-F1
#
_cell.length_a   1.000
_cell.length_b   1.000
_cell.length_c   1.000
_cell.angle_alpha   90.00
_cell.angle_beta   90.00
_cell.angle_gamma   90.00
#
_symmetry.space_group_name_H-M   'P 1'
#
loop_
_entity.id
_entity.type
_entity.pdbx_description
1 polymer ?
#
loop_
_entity_poly.entity_id
_entity_poly.type
_entity_poly.pdbx_seq_one_letter_code
_entity_poly.pdbx_strand_id
1 'polypeptide(L)'
;PDLLITVDNGVSSVAGVEEAHKLGMKVLITDHHLPGKELPKADASVNPNLAGSQFGSPHLAGVGVAFYLMAAVGRALENSGTVGASRIPARYLDLVALGTVADVVRLDYNNRIIVHQGLKRIRSGKAIPGIGALLRIGGKSISRAISTDLAFAVGPRLNAAGRLEDMSVGIECLLTDDAQEADEIALVLDEINRERRTIEVKMRNEAFDYVNAMEVGDVPPCVCLYNKNWHQGIVGLIASRVRERCDRPVIAFAREGTGLLKGSARS
;
A
#
# COMPACT_ATOMS: atom_id res chain seq x y z
N PRO A 1 -1.04 11.15 -22.39
CA PRO A 1 -2.36 11.47 -21.79
C PRO A 1 -2.42 12.97 -21.53
N ASP A 2 -3.60 13.60 -21.60
CA ASP A 2 -3.71 15.05 -21.35
C ASP A 2 -3.62 15.41 -19.85
N LEU A 3 -3.91 14.44 -18.98
CA LEU A 3 -3.85 14.56 -17.53
C LEU A 3 -3.20 13.32 -16.93
N LEU A 4 -2.22 13.53 -16.06
CA LEU A 4 -1.63 12.53 -15.17
C LEU A 4 -2.21 12.71 -13.77
N ILE A 5 -2.82 11.65 -13.23
CA ILE A 5 -3.31 11.62 -11.84
C ILE A 5 -2.45 10.64 -11.07
N THR A 6 -1.76 11.10 -10.03
CA THR A 6 -1.06 10.21 -9.11
C THR A 6 -2.01 9.75 -8.01
N VAL A 7 -1.82 8.53 -7.52
CA VAL A 7 -2.54 7.99 -6.37
C VAL A 7 -1.51 7.44 -5.40
N ASP A 8 -1.63 7.85 -4.13
CA ASP A 8 -0.76 7.41 -3.04
C ASP A 8 0.74 7.74 -3.26
N ASN A 9 1.01 8.76 -4.07
CA ASN A 9 2.36 9.17 -4.43
C ASN A 9 2.34 10.59 -5.02
N GLY A 10 3.51 11.20 -5.13
CA GLY A 10 3.73 12.38 -5.94
C GLY A 10 4.08 13.64 -5.14
N VAL A 11 3.76 13.75 -3.85
CA VAL A 11 3.99 14.98 -3.06
C VAL A 11 5.46 15.39 -2.96
N SER A 12 6.39 14.46 -3.20
CA SER A 12 7.84 14.69 -3.23
C SER A 12 8.45 14.59 -4.64
N SER A 13 7.64 14.33 -5.68
CA SER A 13 8.11 14.01 -7.03
C SER A 13 8.32 15.27 -7.89
N VAL A 14 9.23 16.16 -7.47
CA VAL A 14 9.48 17.43 -8.17
C VAL A 14 9.89 17.19 -9.63
N ALA A 15 10.95 16.39 -9.84
CA ALA A 15 11.46 16.09 -11.19
C ALA A 15 10.44 15.31 -12.05
N GLY A 16 9.63 14.44 -11.44
CA GLY A 16 8.61 13.68 -12.15
C GLY A 16 7.50 14.57 -12.69
N VAL A 17 7.08 15.57 -11.90
CA VAL A 17 6.09 16.57 -12.36
C VAL A 17 6.66 17.47 -13.44
N GLU A 18 7.90 17.94 -13.29
CA GLU A 18 8.57 18.75 -14.32
C GLU A 18 8.67 18.01 -15.65
N GLU A 19 8.97 16.72 -15.63
CA GLU A 19 9.03 15.91 -16.85
C GLU A 19 7.65 15.73 -17.48
N ALA A 20 6.62 15.46 -16.68
CA ALA A 20 5.25 15.37 -17.18
C ALA A 20 4.80 16.68 -17.88
N HIS A 21 5.19 17.83 -17.33
CA HIS A 21 4.94 19.14 -17.94
C HIS A 21 5.68 19.33 -19.27
N LYS A 22 6.94 18.90 -19.39
CA LYS A 22 7.68 18.94 -20.67
C LYS A 22 7.01 18.08 -21.75
N LEU A 23 6.37 16.99 -21.34
CA LEU A 23 5.59 16.12 -22.21
C LEU A 23 4.18 16.65 -22.51
N GLY A 24 3.85 17.87 -22.04
CA GLY A 24 2.56 18.52 -22.30
C GLY A 24 1.40 18.01 -21.46
N MET A 25 1.66 17.27 -20.37
CA MET A 25 0.62 16.73 -19.50
C MET A 25 0.28 17.70 -18.38
N LYS A 26 -1.00 17.81 -18.02
CA LYS A 26 -1.39 18.37 -16.71
C LYS A 26 -1.16 17.34 -15.61
N VAL A 27 -0.88 17.77 -14.39
CA VAL A 27 -0.63 16.89 -13.25
C VAL A 27 -1.56 17.19 -12.07
N LEU A 28 -2.32 16.19 -11.66
CA LEU A 28 -3.06 16.17 -10.39
C LEU A 28 -2.38 15.18 -9.44
N ILE A 29 -1.85 15.68 -8.34
CA ILE A 29 -1.30 14.84 -7.27
C ILE A 29 -2.41 14.46 -6.28
N THR A 30 -2.60 13.16 -6.03
CA THR A 30 -3.37 12.69 -4.86
C THR A 30 -2.48 11.83 -3.97
N ASP A 31 -2.22 12.31 -2.77
CA ASP A 31 -1.21 11.73 -1.88
C ASP A 31 -1.59 12.01 -0.41
N HIS A 32 -0.93 11.32 0.51
CA HIS A 32 -1.11 11.50 1.94
C HIS A 32 0.22 11.56 2.69
N HIS A 33 1.36 11.31 2.03
CA HIS A 33 2.67 11.41 2.64
C HIS A 33 2.99 12.83 3.12
N LEU A 34 3.94 12.95 4.05
CA LEU A 34 4.44 14.26 4.49
C LEU A 34 5.12 14.99 3.33
N PRO A 35 4.81 16.28 3.11
CA PRO A 35 5.44 17.05 2.05
C PRO A 35 6.94 17.23 2.30
N GLY A 36 7.71 17.27 1.21
CA GLY A 36 9.12 17.63 1.24
C GLY A 36 9.33 19.14 1.50
N LYS A 37 10.60 19.56 1.55
CA LYS A 37 10.96 20.98 1.65
C LYS A 37 10.49 21.78 0.45
N GLU A 38 10.57 21.16 -0.72
CA GLU A 38 10.08 21.70 -1.98
C GLU A 38 8.88 20.86 -2.43
N LEU A 39 7.83 21.54 -2.87
CA LEU A 39 6.64 20.90 -3.43
C LEU A 39 6.73 20.88 -4.96
N PRO A 40 6.30 19.79 -5.61
CA PRO A 40 6.17 19.75 -7.06
C PRO A 40 5.19 20.81 -7.55
N LYS A 41 5.49 21.42 -8.70
CA LYS A 41 4.63 22.44 -9.33
C LYS A 41 3.46 21.80 -10.09
N ALA A 42 2.71 20.91 -9.46
CA ALA A 42 1.55 20.27 -10.09
C ALA A 42 0.41 21.28 -10.32
N ASP A 43 -0.44 21.02 -11.32
CA ASP A 43 -1.63 21.83 -11.61
C ASP A 43 -2.63 21.81 -10.44
N ALA A 44 -2.69 20.70 -9.72
CA ALA A 44 -3.42 20.57 -8.47
C ALA A 44 -2.79 19.51 -7.56
N SER A 45 -2.94 19.68 -6.25
CA SER A 45 -2.53 18.69 -5.25
C SER A 45 -3.59 18.53 -4.18
N VAL A 46 -3.96 17.28 -3.89
CA VAL A 46 -4.87 16.90 -2.82
C VAL A 46 -4.08 16.04 -1.85
N ASN A 47 -3.69 16.63 -0.72
CA ASN A 47 -3.03 15.91 0.35
C ASN A 47 -3.39 16.56 1.71
N PRO A 48 -3.89 15.77 2.68
CA PRO A 48 -4.35 16.30 3.97
C PRO A 48 -3.22 16.86 4.84
N ASN A 49 -1.96 16.54 4.52
CA ASN A 49 -0.75 16.97 5.23
C ASN A 49 -0.05 18.19 4.59
N LEU A 50 -0.63 18.80 3.55
CA LEU A 50 -0.12 20.06 3.01
C LEU A 50 -0.25 21.20 4.02
N ALA A 51 0.70 22.13 3.98
CA ALA A 51 0.64 23.36 4.77
C ALA A 51 -0.67 24.12 4.47
N GLY A 52 -1.41 24.48 5.52
CA GLY A 52 -2.70 25.18 5.40
C GLY A 52 -3.91 24.28 5.13
N SER A 53 -3.74 22.95 5.06
CA SER A 53 -4.86 22.01 5.00
C SER A 53 -5.78 22.18 6.23
N GLN A 54 -7.09 22.33 5.97
CA GLN A 54 -8.13 22.40 6.99
C GLN A 54 -8.86 21.06 7.17
N PHE A 55 -8.37 20.00 6.52
CA PHE A 55 -9.04 18.70 6.56
C PHE A 55 -8.88 18.05 7.93
N GLY A 56 -10.00 17.70 8.57
CA GLY A 56 -10.04 17.22 9.96
C GLY A 56 -9.48 15.81 10.21
N SER A 57 -8.85 15.18 9.21
CA SER A 57 -8.26 13.84 9.31
C SER A 57 -6.91 13.80 8.58
N PRO A 58 -5.81 14.21 9.24
CA PRO A 58 -4.47 14.22 8.64
C PRO A 58 -3.91 12.80 8.40
N HIS A 59 -4.53 11.78 9.00
CA HIS A 59 -4.10 10.39 8.92
C HIS A 59 -4.78 9.59 7.80
N LEU A 60 -5.41 10.26 6.83
CA LEU A 60 -6.04 9.58 5.70
C LEU A 60 -4.99 8.75 4.93
N ALA A 61 -5.35 7.56 4.47
CA ALA A 61 -4.53 6.78 3.52
C ALA A 61 -4.72 7.33 2.08
N GLY A 62 -3.80 7.05 1.15
CA GLY A 62 -3.95 7.46 -0.26
C GLY A 62 -5.28 7.03 -0.89
N VAL A 63 -5.77 5.82 -0.57
CA VAL A 63 -7.10 5.34 -1.03
C VAL A 63 -8.25 6.19 -0.49
N GLY A 64 -8.10 6.75 0.71
CA GLY A 64 -9.08 7.67 1.29
C GLY A 64 -9.08 9.00 0.55
N VAL A 65 -7.89 9.52 0.17
CA VAL A 65 -7.76 10.73 -0.64
C VAL A 65 -8.47 10.54 -1.99
N ALA A 66 -8.20 9.42 -2.66
CA ALA A 66 -8.87 9.06 -3.91
C ALA A 66 -10.40 8.96 -3.75
N PHE A 67 -10.89 8.38 -2.64
CA PHE A 67 -12.32 8.32 -2.34
C PHE A 67 -12.95 9.72 -2.19
N TYR A 68 -12.32 10.64 -1.48
CA TYR A 68 -12.84 12.01 -1.35
C TYR A 68 -12.78 12.79 -2.66
N LEU A 69 -11.74 12.59 -3.48
CA LEU A 69 -11.68 13.16 -4.82
C LEU A 69 -12.86 12.65 -5.67
N MET A 70 -13.09 11.33 -5.69
CA MET A 70 -14.24 10.74 -6.39
C MET A 70 -15.57 11.27 -5.86
N ALA A 71 -15.70 11.49 -4.55
CA ALA A 71 -16.90 12.07 -3.94
C ALA A 71 -17.13 13.53 -4.35
N ALA A 72 -16.07 14.33 -4.45
CA ALA A 72 -16.15 15.70 -4.94
C ALA A 72 -16.55 15.75 -6.41
N VAL A 73 -15.91 14.93 -7.26
CA VAL A 73 -16.23 14.82 -8.69
C VAL A 73 -17.66 14.32 -8.89
N GLY A 74 -18.08 13.26 -8.20
CA GLY A 74 -19.44 12.72 -8.30
C GLY A 74 -20.50 13.75 -7.91
N ARG A 75 -20.23 14.60 -6.91
CA ARG A 75 -21.13 15.69 -6.52
C ARG A 75 -21.19 16.80 -7.57
N ALA A 76 -20.05 17.17 -8.15
CA ALA A 76 -20.00 18.15 -9.22
C ALA A 76 -20.81 17.68 -10.45
N LEU A 77 -20.65 16.41 -10.83
CA LEU A 77 -21.38 15.80 -11.93
C LEU A 77 -22.90 15.73 -11.68
N GLU A 78 -23.31 15.37 -10.46
CA GLU A 78 -24.72 15.38 -10.05
C GLU A 78 -25.32 16.79 -10.19
N ASN A 79 -24.60 17.81 -9.70
CA ASN A 79 -25.01 19.21 -9.80
C ASN A 79 -25.08 19.71 -11.25
N SER A 80 -24.31 19.10 -12.17
CA SER A 80 -24.40 19.36 -13.61
C SER A 80 -25.42 18.48 -14.35
N GLY A 81 -26.23 17.69 -13.63
CA GLY A 81 -27.33 16.91 -14.20
C GLY A 81 -27.06 15.43 -14.44
N THR A 82 -25.89 14.90 -14.07
CA THR A 82 -25.60 13.46 -14.13
C THR A 82 -26.17 12.76 -12.90
N VAL A 83 -27.43 12.33 -13.01
CA VAL A 83 -28.16 11.70 -11.90
C VAL A 83 -27.45 10.44 -11.38
N GLY A 84 -27.26 10.36 -10.07
CA GLY A 84 -26.66 9.23 -9.38
C GLY A 84 -25.12 9.25 -9.28
N ALA A 85 -24.43 10.20 -9.94
CA ALA A 85 -22.98 10.32 -9.91
C ALA A 85 -22.43 10.45 -8.47
N SER A 86 -23.17 11.15 -7.60
CA SER A 86 -22.79 11.33 -6.18
C SER A 86 -22.78 10.04 -5.37
N ARG A 87 -23.45 8.98 -5.84
CA ARG A 87 -23.56 7.68 -5.15
C ARG A 87 -22.48 6.69 -5.55
N ILE A 88 -21.79 6.93 -6.67
CA ILE A 88 -20.76 6.02 -7.23
C ILE A 88 -19.65 5.70 -6.22
N PRO A 89 -19.03 6.66 -5.51
CA PRO A 89 -17.90 6.37 -4.62
C PRO A 89 -18.24 5.36 -3.51
N ALA A 90 -19.48 5.35 -3.03
CA ALA A 90 -19.92 4.43 -1.99
C ALA A 90 -19.88 2.95 -2.41
N ARG A 91 -19.81 2.67 -3.73
CA ARG A 91 -19.66 1.32 -4.28
C ARG A 91 -18.27 0.72 -4.04
N TYR A 92 -17.28 1.54 -3.71
CA TYR A 92 -15.88 1.14 -3.54
C TYR A 92 -15.41 1.22 -2.09
N LEU A 93 -16.30 1.45 -1.12
CA LEU A 93 -15.93 1.59 0.30
C LEU A 93 -15.21 0.37 0.88
N ASP A 94 -15.42 -0.80 0.31
CA ASP A 94 -14.69 -2.03 0.62
C ASP A 94 -13.21 -1.96 0.20
N LEU A 95 -12.90 -1.43 -1.00
CA LEU A 95 -11.53 -1.11 -1.41
C LEU A 95 -10.90 -0.04 -0.52
N VAL A 96 -11.67 1.01 -0.20
CA VAL A 96 -11.19 2.09 0.68
C VAL A 96 -10.87 1.56 2.07
N ALA A 97 -11.72 0.68 2.62
CA ALA A 97 -11.46 0.05 3.92
C ALA A 97 -10.23 -0.87 3.85
N LEU A 98 -10.08 -1.66 2.78
CA LEU A 98 -8.91 -2.50 2.59
C LEU A 98 -7.62 -1.68 2.53
N GLY A 99 -7.54 -0.68 1.66
CA GLY A 99 -6.34 0.15 1.52
C GLY A 99 -6.03 0.93 2.80
N THR A 100 -7.04 1.50 3.47
CA THR A 100 -6.85 2.21 4.75
C THR A 100 -6.27 1.29 5.84
N VAL A 101 -6.74 0.04 5.90
CA VAL A 101 -6.23 -0.93 6.88
C VAL A 101 -4.86 -1.47 6.49
N ALA A 102 -4.63 -1.72 5.19
CA ALA A 102 -3.36 -2.24 4.68
C ALA A 102 -2.20 -1.24 4.83
N ASP A 103 -2.52 0.05 4.78
CA ASP A 103 -1.56 1.15 4.95
C ASP A 103 -1.24 1.47 6.43
N VAL A 104 -1.92 0.79 7.37
CA VAL A 104 -1.65 0.87 8.82
C VAL A 104 -1.72 2.31 9.35
N VAL A 105 -2.47 3.19 8.68
CA VAL A 105 -2.69 4.56 9.14
C VAL A 105 -3.51 4.55 10.42
N ARG A 106 -3.37 5.62 11.21
CA ARG A 106 -4.15 5.77 12.45
C ARG A 106 -5.64 5.76 12.12
N LEU A 107 -6.39 4.87 12.78
CA LEU A 107 -7.84 4.88 12.75
C LEU A 107 -8.38 6.02 13.63
N ASP A 108 -8.22 7.25 13.15
CA ASP A 108 -8.88 8.42 13.71
C ASP A 108 -10.40 8.38 13.48
N TYR A 109 -11.12 9.43 13.87
CA TYR A 109 -12.57 9.47 13.74
C TYR A 109 -13.04 9.19 12.30
N ASN A 110 -12.39 9.79 11.30
CA ASN A 110 -12.81 9.68 9.92
C ASN A 110 -12.47 8.31 9.31
N ASN A 111 -11.23 7.85 9.51
CA ASN A 111 -10.78 6.55 9.05
C ASN A 111 -11.62 5.42 9.68
N ARG A 112 -12.02 5.55 10.96
CA ARG A 112 -12.93 4.59 11.61
C ARG A 112 -14.28 4.51 10.90
N ILE A 113 -14.85 5.63 10.49
CA ILE A 113 -16.14 5.65 9.78
C ILE A 113 -16.01 4.94 8.43
N ILE A 114 -15.00 5.30 7.64
CA ILE A 114 -14.80 4.73 6.31
C ILE A 114 -14.56 3.22 6.39
N VAL A 115 -13.66 2.78 7.28
CA VAL A 115 -13.39 1.35 7.51
C VAL A 115 -14.63 0.62 8.02
N HIS A 116 -15.41 1.23 8.92
CA HIS A 116 -16.65 0.64 9.40
C HIS A 116 -17.66 0.43 8.27
N GLN A 117 -17.86 1.42 7.39
CA GLN A 117 -18.78 1.31 6.27
C GLN A 117 -18.31 0.29 5.22
N GLY A 118 -17.01 0.26 4.90
CA GLY A 118 -16.45 -0.76 4.00
C GLY A 118 -16.61 -2.18 4.55
N LEU A 119 -16.33 -2.39 5.83
CA LEU A 119 -16.58 -3.69 6.47
C LEU A 119 -18.07 -4.06 6.49
N LYS A 120 -18.97 -3.09 6.71
CA LYS A 120 -20.42 -3.33 6.63
C LYS A 120 -20.83 -3.76 5.22
N ARG A 121 -20.26 -3.13 4.20
CA ARG A 121 -20.47 -3.48 2.79
C ARG A 121 -19.97 -4.90 2.49
N ILE A 122 -18.77 -5.25 2.94
CA ILE A 122 -18.21 -6.60 2.83
C ILE A 122 -19.12 -7.64 3.47
N ARG A 123 -19.50 -7.44 4.74
CA ARG A 123 -20.39 -8.37 5.46
C ARG A 123 -21.77 -8.52 4.82
N SER A 124 -22.22 -7.52 4.06
CA SER A 124 -23.48 -7.57 3.30
C SER A 124 -23.38 -8.28 1.95
N GLY A 125 -22.23 -8.85 1.60
CA GLY A 125 -22.02 -9.55 0.32
C GLY A 125 -21.92 -8.61 -0.88
N LYS A 126 -21.62 -7.32 -0.64
CA LYS A 126 -21.54 -6.28 -1.69
C LYS A 126 -20.11 -5.84 -2.01
N ALA A 127 -19.12 -6.58 -1.49
CA ALA A 127 -17.72 -6.34 -1.82
C ALA A 127 -17.45 -6.70 -3.29
N ILE A 128 -16.40 -6.12 -3.84
CA ILE A 128 -15.82 -6.60 -5.08
C ILE A 128 -15.39 -8.08 -4.96
N PRO A 129 -15.46 -8.86 -6.05
CA PRO A 129 -15.17 -10.30 -6.03
C PRO A 129 -13.82 -10.65 -5.40
N GLY A 130 -12.75 -9.93 -5.77
CA GLY A 130 -11.39 -10.16 -5.26
C GLY A 130 -11.25 -10.13 -3.75
N ILE A 131 -11.88 -9.17 -3.07
CA ILE A 131 -11.87 -9.12 -1.60
C ILE A 131 -12.54 -10.36 -1.01
N GLY A 132 -13.66 -10.79 -1.61
CA GLY A 132 -14.37 -12.00 -1.19
C GLY A 132 -13.50 -13.25 -1.34
N ALA A 133 -12.84 -13.40 -2.49
CA ALA A 133 -11.95 -14.52 -2.79
C ALA A 133 -10.76 -14.56 -1.82
N LEU A 134 -10.10 -13.41 -1.59
CA LEU A 134 -8.97 -13.30 -0.66
C LEU A 134 -9.35 -13.56 0.81
N LEU A 135 -10.57 -13.21 1.22
CA LEU A 135 -11.09 -13.59 2.53
C LEU A 135 -11.32 -15.11 2.63
N ARG A 136 -11.95 -15.73 1.62
CA ARG A 136 -12.20 -17.18 1.60
C ARG A 136 -10.91 -17.98 1.65
N ILE A 137 -9.94 -17.67 0.80
CA ILE A 137 -8.63 -18.36 0.80
C ILE A 137 -7.83 -18.09 2.08
N GLY A 138 -8.09 -16.96 2.73
CA GLY A 138 -7.60 -16.65 4.07
C GLY A 138 -8.27 -17.42 5.20
N GLY A 139 -9.23 -18.30 4.91
CA GLY A 139 -10.03 -19.01 5.91
C GLY A 139 -10.98 -18.11 6.69
N LYS A 140 -11.38 -16.97 6.11
CA LYS A 140 -12.20 -15.95 6.78
C LYS A 140 -13.64 -15.98 6.29
N SER A 141 -14.57 -15.77 7.21
CA SER A 141 -15.99 -15.67 6.91
C SER A 141 -16.33 -14.23 6.51
N ILE A 142 -16.85 -14.04 5.29
CA ILE A 142 -17.23 -12.72 4.77
C ILE A 142 -18.26 -12.04 5.68
N SER A 143 -19.28 -12.77 6.15
CA SER A 143 -20.35 -12.22 6.99
C SER A 143 -19.87 -11.81 8.39
N ARG A 144 -18.70 -12.26 8.81
CA ARG A 144 -18.07 -11.93 10.11
C ARG A 144 -16.77 -11.14 9.95
N ALA A 145 -16.45 -10.65 8.76
CA ALA A 145 -15.21 -9.98 8.48
C ALA A 145 -14.99 -8.76 9.40
N ILE A 146 -13.79 -8.70 9.98
CA ILE A 146 -13.30 -7.60 10.80
C ILE A 146 -12.04 -6.98 10.18
N SER A 147 -11.62 -5.80 10.65
CA SER A 147 -10.45 -5.10 10.11
C SER A 147 -9.17 -5.95 10.13
N THR A 148 -8.96 -6.77 11.17
CA THR A 148 -7.79 -7.65 11.24
C THR A 148 -7.78 -8.70 10.14
N ASP A 149 -8.94 -9.12 9.61
CA ASP A 149 -8.97 -10.04 8.47
C ASP A 149 -8.45 -9.33 7.21
N LEU A 150 -8.79 -8.05 7.00
CA LEU A 150 -8.20 -7.27 5.92
C LEU A 150 -6.69 -7.09 6.10
N ALA A 151 -6.24 -6.78 7.32
CA ALA A 151 -4.82 -6.54 7.62
C ALA A 151 -3.94 -7.79 7.47
N PHE A 152 -4.47 -8.98 7.82
CA PHE A 152 -3.66 -10.19 7.94
C PHE A 152 -3.99 -11.30 6.94
N ALA A 153 -5.19 -11.29 6.34
CA ALA A 153 -5.56 -12.22 5.29
C ALA A 153 -5.49 -11.57 3.90
N VAL A 154 -6.06 -10.38 3.72
CA VAL A 154 -6.18 -9.78 2.38
C VAL A 154 -4.92 -9.00 1.99
N GLY A 155 -4.56 -7.97 2.75
CA GLY A 155 -3.42 -7.08 2.46
C GLY A 155 -2.09 -7.81 2.21
N PRO A 156 -1.69 -8.80 3.02
CA PRO A 156 -0.41 -9.50 2.83
C PRO A 156 -0.30 -10.27 1.51
N ARG A 157 -1.43 -10.69 0.92
CA ARG A 157 -1.46 -11.41 -0.36
C ARG A 157 -1.27 -10.46 -1.53
N LEU A 158 -1.99 -9.34 -1.52
CA LEU A 158 -1.81 -8.27 -2.51
C LEU A 158 -0.39 -7.69 -2.46
N ASN A 159 0.12 -7.44 -1.25
CA ASN A 159 1.48 -6.91 -1.07
C ASN A 159 2.58 -7.91 -1.40
N ALA A 160 2.28 -9.22 -1.45
CA ALA A 160 3.27 -10.22 -1.83
C ALA A 160 3.58 -10.16 -3.34
N ALA A 161 2.55 -9.96 -4.17
CA ALA A 161 2.71 -9.79 -5.62
C ALA A 161 3.71 -8.68 -5.95
N GLY A 162 3.53 -7.47 -5.42
CA GLY A 162 4.47 -6.36 -5.65
C GLY A 162 5.87 -6.51 -5.04
N ARG A 163 6.14 -7.57 -4.27
CA ARG A 163 7.48 -7.85 -3.69
C ARG A 163 8.22 -8.96 -4.42
N LEU A 164 7.51 -9.97 -4.90
CA LEU A 164 8.13 -11.14 -5.52
C LEU A 164 7.95 -11.18 -7.04
N GLU A 165 6.80 -10.73 -7.54
CA GLU A 165 6.39 -10.91 -8.92
C GLU A 165 5.82 -9.60 -9.49
N ASP A 166 4.86 -9.71 -10.41
CA ASP A 166 4.17 -8.60 -11.02
C ASP A 166 2.98 -8.14 -10.14
N MET A 167 2.95 -6.85 -9.83
CA MET A 167 1.86 -6.23 -9.09
C MET A 167 0.53 -6.26 -9.88
N SER A 168 0.58 -6.43 -11.20
CA SER A 168 -0.58 -6.53 -12.09
C SER A 168 -1.59 -7.58 -11.60
N VAL A 169 -1.13 -8.74 -11.14
CA VAL A 169 -1.98 -9.84 -10.63
C VAL A 169 -2.84 -9.38 -9.45
N GLY A 170 -2.26 -8.58 -8.54
CA GLY A 170 -2.99 -8.01 -7.42
C GLY A 170 -4.05 -6.99 -7.86
N ILE A 171 -3.75 -6.21 -8.90
CA ILE A 171 -4.68 -5.22 -9.47
C ILE A 171 -5.82 -5.93 -10.20
N GLU A 172 -5.52 -6.93 -11.02
CA GLU A 172 -6.50 -7.75 -11.74
C GLU A 172 -7.50 -8.40 -10.77
N CYS A 173 -7.02 -8.95 -9.65
CA CYS A 173 -7.87 -9.47 -8.59
C CYS A 173 -8.89 -8.45 -8.07
N LEU A 174 -8.47 -7.18 -7.94
CA LEU A 174 -9.31 -6.10 -7.42
C LEU A 174 -10.21 -5.47 -8.49
N LEU A 175 -9.91 -5.65 -9.76
CA LEU A 175 -10.66 -5.07 -10.89
C LEU A 175 -11.66 -6.03 -11.53
N THR A 176 -11.47 -7.34 -11.41
CA THR A 176 -12.41 -8.31 -12.00
C THR A 176 -13.80 -8.23 -11.37
N ASP A 177 -14.81 -8.35 -12.23
CA ASP A 177 -16.21 -8.50 -11.84
C ASP A 177 -16.65 -9.99 -11.85
N ASP A 178 -15.79 -10.91 -12.27
CA ASP A 178 -16.04 -12.36 -12.29
C ASP A 178 -15.57 -13.02 -10.99
N ALA A 179 -16.50 -13.70 -10.31
CA ALA A 179 -16.22 -14.38 -9.05
C ALA A 179 -15.30 -15.60 -9.20
N GLN A 180 -15.39 -16.31 -10.32
CA GLN A 180 -14.54 -17.46 -10.61
C GLN A 180 -13.12 -16.99 -10.93
N GLU A 181 -12.97 -15.99 -11.79
CA GLU A 181 -11.67 -15.39 -12.09
C GLU A 181 -11.00 -14.85 -10.82
N ALA A 182 -11.77 -14.17 -9.95
CA ALA A 182 -11.27 -13.70 -8.66
C ALA A 182 -10.76 -14.83 -7.75
N ASP A 183 -11.43 -15.99 -7.74
CA ASP A 183 -11.00 -17.16 -6.96
C ASP A 183 -9.71 -17.78 -7.54
N GLU A 184 -9.58 -17.83 -8.87
CA GLU A 184 -8.37 -18.30 -9.57
C GLU A 184 -7.17 -17.38 -9.28
N ILE A 185 -7.35 -16.06 -9.43
CA ILE A 185 -6.28 -15.09 -9.12
C ILE A 185 -5.93 -15.12 -7.62
N ALA A 186 -6.92 -15.28 -6.73
CA ALA A 186 -6.66 -15.37 -5.29
C ALA A 186 -5.79 -16.58 -4.92
N LEU A 187 -5.92 -17.71 -5.62
CA LEU A 187 -5.04 -18.89 -5.45
C LEU A 187 -3.59 -18.55 -5.79
N VAL A 188 -3.37 -17.88 -6.92
CA VAL A 188 -2.04 -17.42 -7.34
C VAL A 188 -1.44 -16.47 -6.30
N LEU A 189 -2.21 -15.47 -5.85
CA LEU A 189 -1.77 -14.54 -4.81
C LEU A 189 -1.47 -15.23 -3.46
N ASP A 190 -2.17 -16.32 -3.13
CA ASP A 190 -1.86 -17.11 -1.93
C ASP A 190 -0.54 -17.87 -2.07
N GLU A 191 -0.27 -18.45 -3.23
CA GLU A 191 0.99 -19.13 -3.54
C GLU A 191 2.18 -18.16 -3.44
N ILE A 192 2.10 -17.01 -4.10
CA ILE A 192 3.12 -15.95 -4.02
C ILE A 192 3.34 -15.52 -2.57
N ASN A 193 2.27 -15.36 -1.79
CA ASN A 193 2.39 -15.00 -0.38
C ASN A 193 3.03 -16.10 0.49
N ARG A 194 2.79 -17.37 0.19
CA ARG A 194 3.46 -18.49 0.87
C ARG A 194 4.94 -18.53 0.54
N GLU A 195 5.30 -18.40 -0.73
CA GLU A 195 6.69 -18.32 -1.17
C GLU A 195 7.40 -17.14 -0.50
N ARG A 196 6.77 -15.97 -0.48
CA ARG A 196 7.28 -14.77 0.18
C ARG A 196 7.61 -15.03 1.64
N ARG A 197 6.71 -15.68 2.38
CA ARG A 197 6.92 -16.01 3.79
C ARG A 197 8.09 -16.98 3.97
N THR A 198 8.23 -17.98 3.10
CA THR A 198 9.35 -18.93 3.12
C THR A 198 10.68 -18.21 2.93
N ILE A 199 10.79 -17.34 1.92
CA ILE A 199 11.99 -16.53 1.65
C ILE A 199 12.28 -15.60 2.84
N GLU A 200 11.26 -14.93 3.37
CA GLU A 200 11.37 -14.02 4.50
C GLU A 200 11.87 -14.71 5.78
N VAL A 201 11.38 -15.92 6.07
CA VAL A 201 11.84 -16.70 7.23
C VAL A 201 13.30 -17.11 7.07
N LYS A 202 13.69 -17.60 5.88
CA LYS A 202 15.08 -17.96 5.58
C LYS A 202 16.02 -16.77 5.75
N MET A 203 15.72 -15.66 5.08
CA MET A 203 16.54 -14.44 5.14
C MET A 203 16.61 -13.86 6.55
N ARG A 204 15.52 -13.92 7.32
CA ARG A 204 15.52 -13.47 8.72
C ARG A 204 16.45 -14.32 9.58
N ASN A 205 16.39 -15.64 9.45
CA ASN A 205 17.24 -16.53 10.25
C ASN A 205 18.72 -16.28 9.92
N GLU A 206 19.08 -16.19 8.65
CA GLU A 206 20.45 -15.82 8.22
C GLU A 206 20.88 -14.45 8.79
N ALA A 207 19.99 -13.45 8.74
CA ALA A 207 20.28 -12.13 9.29
C ALA A 207 20.49 -12.15 10.81
N PHE A 208 19.71 -12.95 11.54
CA PHE A 208 19.87 -13.11 12.98
C PHE A 208 21.13 -13.91 13.32
N ASP A 209 21.52 -14.88 12.51
CA ASP A 209 22.79 -15.60 12.70
C ASP A 209 23.98 -14.65 12.57
N TYR A 210 23.96 -13.73 11.59
CA TYR A 210 25.00 -12.69 11.47
C TYR A 210 25.05 -11.75 12.69
N VAL A 211 23.90 -11.35 13.23
CA VAL A 211 23.83 -10.46 14.39
C VAL A 211 24.24 -11.19 15.67
N ASN A 212 23.84 -12.44 15.85
CA ASN A 212 24.19 -13.24 17.03
C ASN A 212 25.67 -13.65 17.04
N ALA A 213 26.32 -13.68 15.88
CA ALA A 213 27.75 -13.90 15.76
C ALA A 213 28.58 -12.66 16.17
N MET A 214 27.96 -11.50 16.37
CA MET A 214 28.62 -10.31 16.91
C MET A 214 28.72 -10.45 18.43
N GLU A 215 29.89 -10.14 19.01
CA GLU A 215 30.09 -10.22 20.46
C GLU A 215 29.20 -9.21 21.22
N VAL A 216 28.73 -9.61 22.41
CA VAL A 216 27.89 -8.76 23.26
C VAL A 216 28.71 -7.54 23.72
N GLY A 217 28.36 -6.37 23.19
CA GLY A 217 29.06 -5.10 23.45
C GLY A 217 29.72 -4.48 22.23
N ASP A 218 29.84 -5.23 21.13
CA ASP A 218 30.51 -4.80 19.90
C ASP A 218 29.52 -4.60 18.72
N VAL A 219 28.22 -4.48 19.04
CA VAL A 219 27.22 -4.18 18.02
C VAL A 219 27.45 -2.74 17.54
N PRO A 220 27.78 -2.54 16.25
CA PRO A 220 28.11 -1.23 15.74
C PRO A 220 26.92 -0.25 15.87
N PRO A 221 27.17 1.07 15.90
CA PRO A 221 26.11 2.07 15.94
C PRO A 221 25.10 1.97 14.79
N CYS A 222 25.51 1.36 13.66
CA CYS A 222 24.65 1.02 12.54
C CYS A 222 25.02 -0.38 12.04
N VAL A 223 24.03 -1.24 11.84
CA VAL A 223 24.22 -2.60 11.35
C VAL A 223 24.00 -2.63 9.84
N CYS A 224 25.03 -3.01 9.09
CA CYS A 224 24.95 -3.19 7.65
C CYS A 224 24.97 -4.69 7.32
N LEU A 225 23.94 -5.19 6.65
CA LEU A 225 23.82 -6.59 6.26
C LEU A 225 23.77 -6.73 4.75
N TYR A 226 24.51 -7.70 4.21
CA TYR A 226 24.47 -8.04 2.80
C TYR A 226 24.61 -9.55 2.64
N ASN A 227 23.78 -10.12 1.76
CA ASN A 227 23.96 -11.47 1.28
C ASN A 227 23.53 -11.54 -0.19
N LYS A 228 24.39 -12.12 -1.03
CA LYS A 228 24.17 -12.24 -2.49
C LYS A 228 22.91 -13.02 -2.87
N ASN A 229 22.42 -13.88 -1.98
CA ASN A 229 21.25 -14.73 -2.18
C ASN A 229 19.96 -14.08 -1.65
N TRP A 230 20.01 -12.87 -1.08
CA TRP A 230 18.84 -12.20 -0.55
C TRP A 230 17.97 -11.62 -1.66
N HIS A 231 16.65 -11.77 -1.47
CA HIS A 231 15.67 -11.26 -2.41
C HIS A 231 15.41 -9.77 -2.19
N GLN A 232 15.54 -8.98 -3.26
CA GLN A 232 15.41 -7.52 -3.21
C GLN A 232 14.06 -7.01 -2.69
N GLY A 233 12.96 -7.72 -2.95
CA GLY A 233 11.63 -7.32 -2.46
C GLY A 233 11.39 -7.55 -0.96
N ILE A 234 12.29 -8.30 -0.30
CA ILE A 234 12.16 -8.75 1.10
C ILE A 234 13.14 -8.02 2.01
N VAL A 235 14.21 -7.46 1.46
CA VAL A 235 15.31 -6.82 2.20
C VAL A 235 14.82 -5.77 3.21
N GLY A 236 13.79 -4.99 2.88
CA GLY A 236 13.22 -3.99 3.79
C GLY A 236 12.44 -4.57 4.98
N LEU A 237 11.85 -5.76 4.84
CA LEU A 237 11.21 -6.47 5.96
C LEU A 237 12.28 -7.01 6.93
N ILE A 238 13.40 -7.48 6.39
CA ILE A 238 14.53 -7.96 7.19
C ILE A 238 15.18 -6.80 7.96
N ALA A 239 15.43 -5.67 7.29
CA ALA A 239 15.98 -4.48 7.95
C ALA A 239 15.14 -4.06 9.17
N SER A 240 13.81 -4.02 9.05
CA SER A 240 12.92 -3.66 10.17
C SER A 240 13.02 -4.65 11.33
N ARG A 241 13.05 -5.96 11.05
CA ARG A 241 13.13 -7.01 12.08
C ARG A 241 14.46 -7.03 12.80
N VAL A 242 15.55 -6.79 12.08
CA VAL A 242 16.88 -6.71 12.69
C VAL A 242 16.95 -5.47 13.57
N ARG A 243 16.45 -4.32 13.11
CA ARG A 243 16.41 -3.08 13.90
C ARG A 243 15.67 -3.31 15.23
N GLU A 244 14.51 -3.95 15.19
CA GLU A 244 13.73 -4.29 16.40
C GLU A 244 14.48 -5.24 17.34
N ARG A 245 15.37 -6.10 16.81
CA ARG A 245 16.14 -7.06 17.59
C ARG A 245 17.39 -6.45 18.23
N CYS A 246 18.10 -5.57 17.52
CA CYS A 246 19.38 -5.02 17.98
C CYS A 246 19.31 -3.59 18.53
N ASP A 247 18.17 -2.90 18.41
CA ASP A 247 17.98 -1.51 18.84
C ASP A 247 19.04 -0.55 18.27
N ARG A 248 19.34 -0.75 16.97
CA ARG A 248 20.27 0.06 16.16
C ARG A 248 19.66 0.32 14.78
N PRO A 249 20.00 1.45 14.13
CA PRO A 249 19.78 1.63 12.71
C PRO A 249 20.32 0.45 11.90
N VAL A 250 19.55 -0.01 10.91
CA VAL A 250 19.92 -1.14 10.04
C VAL A 250 19.82 -0.74 8.58
N ILE A 251 20.84 -1.11 7.81
CA ILE A 251 20.81 -1.07 6.35
C ILE A 251 21.00 -2.50 5.84
N ALA A 252 19.99 -3.06 5.19
CA ALA A 252 20.09 -4.36 4.55
C ALA A 252 20.18 -4.19 3.03
N PHE A 253 21.08 -4.95 2.40
CA PHE A 253 21.34 -4.92 0.96
C PHE A 253 21.02 -6.25 0.30
N ALA A 254 20.46 -6.17 -0.90
CA ALA A 254 20.24 -7.29 -1.79
C ALA A 254 20.76 -6.93 -3.20
N ARG A 255 21.07 -7.94 -4.01
CA ARG A 255 21.52 -7.71 -5.39
C ARG A 255 20.35 -7.25 -6.26
N GLU A 256 20.57 -6.21 -7.06
CA GLU A 256 19.62 -5.74 -8.08
C GLU A 256 20.33 -5.80 -9.43
N GLY A 257 19.99 -6.78 -10.27
CA GLY A 257 20.65 -6.98 -11.57
C GLY A 257 22.18 -7.20 -11.48
N THR A 258 22.91 -6.64 -12.44
CA THR A 258 24.37 -6.78 -12.56
C THR A 258 25.10 -5.58 -11.97
N GLY A 259 25.79 -5.80 -10.85
CA GLY A 259 26.69 -4.81 -10.25
C GLY A 259 26.02 -3.75 -9.37
N LEU A 260 24.69 -3.74 -9.26
CA LEU A 260 23.95 -2.84 -8.36
C LEU A 260 23.44 -3.58 -7.12
N LEU A 261 23.35 -2.84 -6.01
CA LEU A 261 22.74 -3.28 -4.76
C LEU A 261 21.55 -2.39 -4.43
N LYS A 262 20.43 -3.01 -4.11
CA LYS A 262 19.27 -2.34 -3.53
C LYS A 262 19.38 -2.38 -2.01
N GLY A 263 19.42 -1.21 -1.40
CA GLY A 263 19.49 -1.05 0.05
C GLY A 263 18.13 -0.65 0.64
N SER A 264 17.84 -1.13 1.86
CA SER A 264 16.73 -0.63 2.67
C SER A 264 17.23 -0.24 4.06
N ALA A 265 17.08 1.05 4.39
CA ALA A 265 17.45 1.61 5.67
C ALA A 265 16.23 1.70 6.60
N ARG A 266 16.41 1.34 7.87
CA ARG A 266 15.42 1.46 8.94
C ARG A 266 16.11 2.01 10.18
N SER A 267 15.55 3.07 10.73
CA SER A 267 16.00 3.70 11.98
C SER A 267 14.87 3.70 13.00
#